data_AF-A0A967I0X4-F1
#
_entry.id   AF-A0A967I0X4-F1
#
_cell.length_a   1.000
_cell.length_b   1.000
_cell.length_c   1.000
_cell.angle_alpha   90.00
_cell.angle_beta   90.00
_cell.angle_gamma   90.00
#
_symmetry.space_group_name_H-M   'P 1'
#
loop_
_entity.id
_entity.type
_entity.pdbx_description
1 polymer ?
#
loop_
_entity_poly.entity_id
_entity_poly.type
_entity_poly.pdbx_seq_one_letter_code
_entity_poly.pdbx_strand_id
1 'polypeptide(L)'
;MKSRSTIIAFAILIVFFGAQCQKEFTVPEELIGVWVTDDPKYADHPFEIKKETLIFEQGQGYLDFDVFPIVNLEKTDADGNTLYIIHYVLPAGKKFEFSFYYASAEGGVIRFKNQPEMKWTKKKS
;
A
#
# COMPACT_ATOMS: atom_id res chain seq x y z
N MET A 1 -1.84 32.62 -44.88
CA MET A 1 -2.74 31.70 -44.14
C MET A 1 -1.97 30.44 -43.70
N LYS A 2 -1.10 30.52 -42.69
CA LYS A 2 -0.32 29.36 -42.19
C LYS A 2 -0.07 29.36 -40.67
N SER A 3 -0.76 30.22 -39.89
CA SER A 3 -0.58 30.27 -38.43
C SER A 3 -1.73 29.64 -37.62
N ARG A 4 -2.92 29.49 -38.21
CA ARG A 4 -4.10 28.98 -37.49
C ARG A 4 -4.02 27.48 -37.21
N SER A 5 -3.57 26.67 -38.17
CA SER A 5 -3.47 25.21 -37.99
C SER A 5 -2.38 24.79 -36.99
N THR A 6 -1.28 25.55 -36.90
CA THR A 6 -0.17 25.27 -35.97
C THR A 6 -0.52 25.59 -34.52
N ILE A 7 -1.29 26.66 -34.28
CA ILE A 7 -1.77 27.03 -32.94
C ILE A 7 -2.78 25.99 -32.42
N ILE A 8 -3.66 25.49 -33.30
CA ILE A 8 -4.63 24.44 -32.95
C ILE A 8 -3.92 23.13 -32.59
N ALA A 9 -2.90 22.74 -33.34
CA ALA A 9 -2.13 21.52 -33.05
C ALA A 9 -1.40 21.59 -31.70
N PHE A 10 -0.85 22.74 -31.33
CA PHE A 10 -0.21 22.94 -30.01
C PHE A 10 -1.21 22.95 -28.86
N ALA A 11 -2.40 23.52 -29.06
CA ALA A 11 -3.46 23.51 -28.05
C ALA A 11 -3.98 22.10 -27.75
N ILE A 12 -4.08 21.23 -28.77
CA ILE A 12 -4.48 19.82 -28.58
C ILE A 12 -3.41 19.03 -27.83
N LEU A 13 -2.12 19.30 -28.06
CA LEU A 13 -1.02 18.61 -27.40
C LEU A 13 -0.95 18.89 -25.88
N ILE A 14 -1.34 20.10 -25.46
CA ILE A 14 -1.37 20.51 -24.05
C ILE A 14 -2.53 19.83 -23.28
N VAL A 15 -3.66 19.59 -23.96
CA VAL A 15 -4.83 18.93 -23.35
C VAL A 15 -4.56 17.45 -23.05
N PHE A 16 -3.67 16.77 -23.79
CA PHE A 16 -3.30 15.38 -23.52
C PHE A 16 -2.33 15.18 -22.34
N PHE A 17 -1.68 16.24 -21.85
CA PHE A 17 -0.78 16.17 -20.69
C PHE A 17 -1.47 16.50 -19.35
N GLY A 18 -2.67 17.08 -19.39
CA GLY A 18 -3.36 17.59 -18.21
C GLY A 18 -4.52 16.73 -17.78
N ALA A 19 -4.26 15.58 -17.13
CA ALA A 19 -5.11 15.00 -16.08
C ALA A 19 -4.66 13.57 -15.71
N GLN A 20 -3.41 13.40 -15.27
CA GLN A 20 -3.15 12.31 -14.31
C GLN A 20 -3.71 12.78 -12.96
N CYS A 21 -5.03 12.72 -12.82
CA CYS A 21 -5.70 12.88 -11.55
C CYS A 21 -5.29 11.65 -10.72
N GLN A 22 -4.21 11.78 -9.93
CA GLN A 22 -3.90 10.76 -8.93
C GLN A 22 -5.09 10.74 -7.98
N LYS A 23 -5.83 9.62 -7.99
CA LYS A 23 -6.93 9.41 -7.06
C LYS A 23 -6.37 9.53 -5.65
N GLU A 24 -6.82 10.53 -4.91
CA GLU A 24 -6.48 10.63 -3.49
C GLU A 24 -7.01 9.38 -2.78
N PHE A 25 -6.13 8.71 -2.06
CA PHE A 25 -6.47 7.56 -1.22
C PHE A 25 -6.18 7.90 0.23
N THR A 26 -6.81 7.19 1.14
CA THR A 26 -6.52 7.28 2.58
C THR A 26 -6.42 5.88 3.12
N VAL A 27 -5.36 5.61 3.88
CA VAL A 27 -5.20 4.34 4.59
C VAL A 27 -6.20 4.29 5.75
N PRO A 28 -7.09 3.27 5.81
CA PRO A 28 -8.04 3.12 6.91
C PRO A 28 -7.34 3.02 8.28
N GLU A 29 -7.91 3.67 9.29
CA GLU A 29 -7.37 3.70 10.65
C GLU A 29 -7.24 2.29 11.25
N GLU A 30 -8.10 1.33 10.86
CA GLU A 30 -7.97 -0.05 11.32
C GLU A 30 -6.69 -0.74 10.85
N LEU A 31 -6.07 -0.28 9.75
CA LEU A 31 -4.81 -0.84 9.22
C LEU A 31 -3.58 -0.20 9.85
N ILE A 32 -3.69 1.04 10.33
CA ILE A 32 -2.55 1.80 10.86
C ILE A 32 -2.01 1.15 12.13
N GLY A 33 -0.70 0.93 12.17
CA GLY A 33 0.02 0.36 13.32
C GLY A 33 1.05 -0.69 12.92
N VAL A 34 1.71 -1.24 13.94
CA VAL A 34 2.70 -2.32 13.81
C VAL A 34 1.98 -3.66 13.89
N TRP A 35 2.30 -4.55 12.96
CA TRP A 35 1.72 -5.87 12.83
C TRP A 35 2.79 -6.92 13.11
N VAL A 36 2.48 -7.83 14.03
CA VAL A 36 3.37 -8.89 14.52
C VAL A 36 2.71 -10.25 14.32
N THR A 37 3.53 -11.31 14.28
CA THR A 37 3.07 -12.70 14.18
C THR A 37 3.79 -13.54 15.24
N ASP A 38 3.11 -14.57 15.72
CA ASP A 38 3.70 -15.57 16.62
C ASP A 38 4.48 -16.66 15.85
N ASP A 39 4.49 -16.61 14.51
CA ASP A 39 5.29 -17.52 13.69
C ASP A 39 6.80 -17.27 13.94
N PRO A 40 7.56 -18.27 14.45
CA PRO A 40 8.96 -18.09 14.80
C PRO A 40 9.85 -17.61 13.65
N LYS A 41 9.48 -17.89 12.40
CA LYS A 41 10.24 -17.47 11.23
C LYS A 41 10.18 -15.96 11.00
N TYR A 42 9.13 -15.31 11.51
CA TYR A 42 8.84 -13.89 11.28
C TYR A 42 8.68 -13.09 12.59
N ALA A 43 8.98 -13.69 13.74
CA ALA A 43 8.83 -13.07 15.05
C ALA A 43 9.62 -11.74 15.16
N ASP A 44 10.79 -11.67 14.51
CA ASP A 44 11.66 -10.49 14.48
C ASP A 44 11.47 -9.63 13.20
N HIS A 45 10.44 -9.91 12.40
CA HIS A 45 10.17 -9.25 11.12
C HIS A 45 8.76 -8.65 11.06
N PRO A 46 8.40 -7.73 11.98
CA PRO A 46 7.13 -7.04 11.88
C PRO A 46 7.07 -6.13 10.65
N PHE A 47 5.86 -5.71 10.32
CA PHE A 47 5.65 -4.63 9.35
C PHE A 47 4.77 -3.55 9.97
N GLU A 48 4.95 -2.31 9.54
CA GLU A 48 4.17 -1.17 10.00
C GLU A 48 3.45 -0.52 8.82
N ILE A 49 2.15 -0.27 8.98
CA ILE A 49 1.36 0.52 8.04
C ILE A 49 1.14 1.89 8.67
N LYS A 50 1.56 2.94 7.97
CA LYS A 50 1.27 4.35 8.29
C LYS A 50 0.34 4.95 7.24
N LYS A 51 -0.04 6.21 7.43
CA LYS A 51 -0.91 6.97 6.51
C LYS A 51 -0.36 7.03 5.08
N GLU A 52 0.97 7.12 4.95
CA GLU A 52 1.64 7.36 3.66
C GLU A 52 2.76 6.36 3.37
N THR A 53 3.14 5.51 4.33
CA THR A 53 4.27 4.59 4.19
C THR A 53 3.95 3.19 4.69
N LEU A 54 4.53 2.21 4.01
CA LEU A 54 4.60 0.81 4.40
C LEU A 54 6.05 0.52 4.81
N ILE A 55 6.24 -0.05 5.99
CA ILE A 55 7.57 -0.31 6.55
C ILE A 55 7.70 -1.82 6.82
N PHE A 56 8.81 -2.42 6.40
CA PHE A 56 9.16 -3.80 6.74
C PHE A 56 10.45 -3.82 7.57
N GLU A 57 10.42 -4.47 8.74
CA GLU A 57 11.60 -4.62 9.60
C GLU A 57 12.41 -5.87 9.21
N GLN A 58 13.74 -5.73 9.11
CA GLN A 58 14.65 -6.77 8.63
C GLN A 58 15.31 -7.58 9.78
N GLY A 59 14.87 -7.40 11.03
CA GLY A 59 15.25 -8.24 12.16
C GLY A 59 16.68 -8.08 12.70
N GLN A 60 17.51 -7.18 12.15
CA GLN A 60 18.90 -6.96 12.60
C GLN A 60 19.11 -5.65 13.38
N GLY A 61 18.13 -5.27 14.21
CA GLY A 61 18.25 -4.16 15.16
C GLY A 61 17.55 -2.87 14.72
N TYR A 62 17.69 -1.82 15.55
CA TYR A 62 16.86 -0.61 15.55
C TYR A 62 16.89 0.26 14.27
N LEU A 63 17.71 -0.11 13.27
CA LEU A 63 17.97 0.71 12.08
C LEU A 63 17.84 -0.06 10.76
N ASP A 64 17.40 -1.33 10.77
CA ASP A 64 17.26 -2.12 9.56
C ASP A 64 15.78 -2.26 9.17
N PHE A 65 15.27 -1.24 8.48
CA PHE A 65 13.91 -1.17 8.00
C PHE A 65 13.85 -0.61 6.58
N ASP A 66 12.99 -1.20 5.76
CA ASP A 66 12.67 -0.68 4.44
C ASP A 66 11.41 0.19 4.51
N VAL A 67 11.53 1.47 4.13
CA VAL A 67 10.38 2.39 4.06
C VAL A 67 9.96 2.58 2.62
N PHE A 68 8.69 2.28 2.35
CA PHE A 68 8.12 2.42 1.01
C PHE A 68 6.93 3.38 1.00
N PRO A 69 6.93 4.41 0.14
CA PRO A 69 5.76 5.26 -0.06
C PRO A 69 4.58 4.46 -0.60
N ILE A 70 3.43 4.62 0.03
CA ILE A 70 2.15 4.12 -0.48
C ILE A 70 1.66 5.13 -1.53
N VAL A 71 1.22 4.62 -2.68
CA VAL A 71 0.75 5.45 -3.80
C VAL A 71 -0.68 5.15 -4.23
N ASN A 72 -1.26 4.06 -3.75
CA ASN A 72 -2.67 3.73 -3.92
C ASN A 72 -3.09 2.65 -2.91
N LEU A 73 -4.39 2.57 -2.65
CA LEU A 73 -5.00 1.51 -1.86
C LEU A 73 -6.28 1.05 -2.56
N GLU A 74 -6.39 -0.25 -2.80
CA GLU A 74 -7.62 -0.88 -3.24
C GLU A 74 -8.25 -1.68 -2.09
N LYS A 75 -9.58 -1.67 -2.07
CA LYS A 75 -10.40 -2.40 -1.10
C LYS A 75 -11.47 -3.18 -1.85
N THR A 76 -11.66 -4.45 -1.49
CA THR A 76 -12.78 -5.28 -1.96
C THR A 76 -13.32 -6.08 -0.79
N ASP A 77 -14.64 -6.01 -0.57
CA ASP A 77 -15.29 -6.84 0.43
C ASP A 77 -15.40 -8.28 -0.07
N ALA A 78 -15.00 -9.24 0.76
CA ALA A 78 -14.88 -10.66 0.43
C ALA A 78 -15.37 -11.52 1.59
N ASP A 79 -16.65 -11.93 1.57
CA ASP A 79 -17.25 -12.95 2.45
C ASP A 79 -16.85 -12.83 3.93
N GLY A 80 -17.09 -11.68 4.54
CA GLY A 80 -16.81 -11.42 5.96
C GLY A 80 -15.37 -10.95 6.25
N ASN A 81 -14.50 -10.97 5.24
CA ASN A 81 -13.19 -10.33 5.26
C ASN A 81 -13.14 -9.17 4.26
N THR A 82 -12.14 -8.32 4.40
CA THR A 82 -11.83 -7.28 3.41
C THR A 82 -10.48 -7.58 2.77
N LEU A 83 -10.43 -7.69 1.45
CA LEU A 83 -9.18 -7.73 0.70
C LEU A 83 -8.66 -6.30 0.53
N TYR A 84 -7.46 -6.06 1.03
CA TYR A 84 -6.70 -4.83 0.79
C TYR A 84 -5.53 -5.11 -0.15
N ILE A 85 -5.29 -4.18 -1.08
CA ILE A 85 -4.09 -4.16 -1.92
C ILE A 85 -3.44 -2.78 -1.76
N ILE A 86 -2.31 -2.73 -1.07
CA ILE A 86 -1.47 -1.53 -0.95
C ILE A 86 -0.52 -1.51 -2.14
N HIS A 87 -0.59 -0.46 -2.95
CA HIS A 87 0.43 -0.19 -3.97
C HIS A 87 1.52 0.69 -3.37
N TYR A 88 2.76 0.23 -3.43
CA TYR A 88 3.92 0.97 -2.93
C TYR A 88 5.02 1.05 -3.97
N VAL A 89 5.98 1.95 -3.78
CA VAL A 89 7.05 2.21 -4.75
C VAL A 89 8.42 1.99 -4.12
N LEU A 90 9.30 1.29 -4.83
CA LEU A 90 10.72 1.21 -4.47
C LEU A 90 11.45 2.52 -4.81
N PRO A 91 12.64 2.81 -4.24
CA PRO A 91 13.44 3.97 -4.60
C PRO A 91 13.73 4.11 -6.10
N ALA A 92 13.76 3.00 -6.86
CA ALA A 92 13.92 2.99 -8.32
C ALA A 92 12.65 3.35 -9.11
N GLY A 93 11.55 3.75 -8.46
CA GLY A 93 10.29 4.14 -9.09
C GLY A 93 9.39 2.97 -9.51
N LYS A 94 9.82 1.73 -9.29
CA LYS A 94 9.03 0.53 -9.62
C LYS A 94 7.92 0.32 -8.59
N LYS A 95 6.68 0.16 -9.07
CA LYS A 95 5.49 -0.12 -8.26
C LYS A 95 5.38 -1.60 -7.94
N PHE A 96 4.96 -1.90 -6.71
CA PHE A 96 4.70 -3.23 -6.18
C PHE A 96 3.36 -3.27 -5.43
N GLU A 97 2.89 -4.49 -5.17
CA GLU A 97 1.63 -4.76 -4.50
C GLU A 97 1.86 -5.54 -3.21
N PHE A 98 1.22 -5.09 -2.14
CA PHE A 98 1.11 -5.83 -0.89
C PHE A 98 -0.36 -6.17 -0.64
N SER A 99 -0.71 -7.43 -0.86
CA SER A 99 -2.10 -7.93 -0.83
C SER A 99 -2.38 -8.78 0.41
N PHE A 100 -3.42 -8.45 1.16
CA PHE A 100 -3.80 -9.17 2.37
C PHE A 100 -5.30 -9.09 2.68
N TYR A 101 -5.80 -10.10 3.39
CA TYR A 101 -7.14 -10.12 3.95
C TYR A 101 -7.14 -9.55 5.36
N TYR A 102 -8.11 -8.70 5.67
CA TYR A 102 -8.37 -8.17 7.00
C TYR A 102 -9.68 -8.74 7.55
N ALA A 103 -9.61 -9.40 8.70
CA ALA A 103 -10.73 -9.98 9.41
C ALA A 103 -11.10 -9.11 10.63
N SER A 104 -12.06 -8.20 10.46
CA SER A 104 -12.52 -7.31 11.55
C SER A 104 -13.16 -8.11 12.70
N ALA A 105 -13.92 -9.16 12.38
CA ALA A 105 -14.63 -9.99 13.35
C ALA A 105 -13.72 -10.76 14.32
N GLU A 106 -12.45 -10.99 13.96
CA GLU A 106 -11.45 -11.65 14.82
C GLU A 106 -10.69 -10.66 15.72
N GLY A 107 -11.20 -9.45 15.91
CA GLY A 107 -10.50 -8.38 16.63
C GLY A 107 -9.41 -7.70 15.80
N GLY A 108 -9.49 -7.83 14.46
CA GLY A 108 -8.54 -7.27 13.51
C GLY A 108 -7.32 -8.16 13.31
N VAL A 109 -7.41 -9.09 12.37
CA VAL A 109 -6.31 -9.98 11.95
C VAL A 109 -5.98 -9.75 10.48
N ILE A 110 -4.70 -9.63 10.16
CA ILE A 110 -4.21 -9.61 8.78
C ILE A 110 -3.70 -11.01 8.40
N ARG A 111 -4.05 -11.46 7.21
CA ARG A 111 -3.51 -12.68 6.58
C ARG A 111 -3.05 -12.35 5.17
N PHE A 112 -1.80 -12.63 4.83
CA PHE A 112 -1.30 -12.32 3.50
C PHE A 112 -1.99 -13.20 2.47
N LYS A 113 -2.29 -12.63 1.29
CA LYS A 113 -3.01 -13.35 0.23
C LYS A 113 -2.26 -14.62 -0.22
N ASN A 114 -0.93 -14.61 -0.15
CA ASN A 114 -0.05 -15.72 -0.50
C ASN A 114 0.34 -16.63 0.68
N GLN A 115 -0.05 -16.29 1.92
CA GLN A 115 0.24 -17.05 3.16
C GLN A 115 -0.96 -16.96 4.12
N PRO A 116 -2.13 -17.52 3.74
CA PRO A 116 -3.38 -17.35 4.48
C PRO A 116 -3.37 -18.00 5.89
N GLU A 117 -2.50 -18.96 6.13
CA GLU A 117 -2.31 -19.62 7.42
C GLU A 117 -1.71 -18.71 8.49
N MET A 118 -0.94 -17.69 8.07
CA MET A 118 -0.20 -16.84 8.98
C MET A 118 -1.05 -15.68 9.47
N LYS A 119 -1.17 -15.56 10.79
CA LYS A 119 -1.95 -14.51 11.45
C LYS A 119 -1.04 -13.39 11.91
N TRP A 120 -1.32 -12.20 11.40
CA TRP A 120 -0.70 -10.96 11.85
C TRP A 120 -1.69 -10.21 12.73
N THR A 121 -1.26 -9.86 13.93
CA THR A 121 -2.05 -9.13 14.92
C THR A 121 -1.43 -7.78 15.19
N LYS A 122 -2.25 -6.78 15.50
CA LYS A 122 -1.74 -5.44 15.82
C LYS A 122 -1.00 -5.50 17.16
N LYS A 123 0.25 -5.03 17.17
CA LYS A 123 1.08 -4.92 18.38
C LYS A 123 0.35 -4.06 19.40
N LYS A 124 0.11 -4.60 20.59
CA LYS A 124 -0.46 -3.84 21.71
C LYS A 124 0.60 -2.86 22.21
N SER A 125 0.17 -1.63 22.50
CA SER A 125 1.01 -0.59 23.09
C SER A 125 1.26 -0.82 24.57
#